data_AF-A0A1I5D9E5-F1
#
_entry.id   AF-A0A1I5D9E5-F1
#
_cell.length_a   1.000
_cell.length_b   1.000
_cell.length_c   1.000
_cell.angle_alpha   90.00
_cell.angle_beta   90.00
_cell.angle_gamma   90.00
#
_symmetry.space_group_name_H-M   'P 1'
#
loop_
_entity.id
_entity.type
_entity.pdbx_description
1 polymer ?
#
loop_
_entity_poly.entity_id
_entity_poly.type
_entity_poly.pdbx_seq_one_letter_code
_entity_poly.pdbx_strand_id
1 'polypeptide(L)'
;MNYMLRRWDDFARFLDDGRICLSNNAAERALRGIALGRRNWTFVGSLRGADRAAIMLTMITTCRLNDVDPKAWLADVLARIADIPASRLHELLPWEWKLLRQAGKPDDQKAD
;
A
#
# COMPACT_ATOMS: atom_id res chain seq x y z
N MET A 1 33.51 -11.53 5.48
CA MET A 1 33.63 -10.80 6.77
C MET A 1 33.71 -9.28 6.61
N ASN A 2 34.50 -8.76 5.67
CA ASN A 2 34.66 -7.29 5.49
C ASN A 2 33.38 -6.50 5.21
N TYR A 3 32.35 -7.08 4.57
CA TYR A 3 31.10 -6.37 4.29
C TYR A 3 30.34 -5.98 5.57
N MET A 4 30.20 -6.91 6.51
CA MET A 4 29.52 -6.65 7.78
C MET A 4 30.31 -5.66 8.64
N LEU A 5 31.63 -5.82 8.71
CA LEU A 5 32.51 -4.94 9.49
C LEU A 5 32.52 -3.49 8.96
N ARG A 6 32.38 -3.30 7.65
CA ARG A 6 32.29 -1.95 7.03
C ARG A 6 30.95 -1.26 7.23
N ARG A 7 29.91 -1.98 7.65
CA ARG A 7 28.53 -1.46 7.83
C ARG A 7 27.99 -1.76 9.23
N TRP A 8 28.89 -1.96 10.19
CA TRP A 8 28.51 -2.37 11.54
C TRP A 8 27.52 -1.39 12.17
N ASP A 9 27.72 -0.08 11.98
CA ASP A 9 26.85 0.96 12.50
C ASP A 9 25.40 0.85 11.96
N ASP A 10 25.23 0.43 10.70
CA ASP A 10 23.89 0.20 10.12
C ASP A 10 23.24 -1.06 10.71
N PHE A 11 24.03 -2.13 10.86
CA PHE A 11 23.53 -3.41 11.39
C PHE A 11 23.21 -3.35 12.88
N ALA A 12 23.93 -2.52 13.65
CA ALA A 12 23.74 -2.37 15.09
C ALA A 12 22.68 -1.33 15.47
N ARG A 13 22.15 -0.56 14.51
CA ARG A 13 21.24 0.57 14.75
C ARG A 13 19.95 0.22 15.53
N PHE A 14 19.53 -1.04 15.49
CA PHE A 14 18.40 -1.52 16.31
C PHE A 14 18.68 -1.49 17.83
N LEU A 15 19.94 -1.44 18.24
CA LEU A 15 20.34 -1.28 19.64
C LEU A 15 20.07 0.15 20.14
N ASP A 16 20.15 1.14 19.24
CA ASP A 16 19.96 2.55 19.55
C ASP A 16 18.52 3.02 19.29
N ASP A 17 17.80 2.40 18.35
CA ASP A 17 16.41 2.71 18.00
C ASP A 17 15.51 1.47 18.05
N GLY A 18 14.69 1.38 19.10
CA GLY A 18 13.73 0.28 19.30
C GLY A 18 12.58 0.23 18.29
N ARG A 19 12.44 1.22 17.41
CA ARG A 19 11.49 1.16 16.27
C ARG A 19 12.02 0.29 15.13
N ILE A 20 13.33 0.01 15.11
CA ILE A 20 13.97 -0.81 14.09
C ILE A 20 13.94 -2.26 14.55
N CYS A 21 13.35 -3.15 13.74
CA CYS A 21 13.38 -4.57 14.01
C CYS A 21 14.81 -5.12 13.91
N LEU A 22 15.21 -5.98 14.87
CA LEU A 22 16.47 -6.74 14.83
C LEU A 22 16.68 -7.52 13.53
N SER A 23 15.59 -7.94 12.89
CA SER A 23 15.62 -8.70 11.64
C SER A 23 14.79 -8.03 10.55
N ASN A 24 15.22 -8.24 9.31
CA ASN A 24 14.52 -7.76 8.11
C ASN A 24 13.28 -8.61 7.73
N ASN A 25 12.92 -9.61 8.55
CA ASN A 25 11.86 -10.57 8.25
C ASN A 25 10.51 -9.91 7.92
N ALA A 26 10.19 -8.79 8.58
CA ALA A 26 8.96 -8.04 8.32
C ALA A 26 8.94 -7.44 6.90
N ALA A 27 10.04 -6.80 6.49
CA ALA A 27 10.14 -6.20 5.16
C ALA A 27 10.24 -7.29 4.07
N GLU A 28 10.98 -8.37 4.31
CA GLU A 28 11.06 -9.50 3.38
C GLU A 28 9.69 -10.14 3.16
N ARG A 29 8.90 -10.31 4.23
CA ARG A 29 7.53 -10.82 4.13
C ARG A 29 6.64 -9.87 3.32
N ALA A 30 6.77 -8.55 3.53
CA ALA A 30 6.03 -7.55 2.76
C ALA A 30 6.40 -7.59 1.27
N LEU A 31 7.68 -7.76 0.94
CA LEU A 31 8.17 -7.83 -0.45
C LEU A 31 7.93 -9.19 -1.12
N ARG A 32 7.68 -10.26 -0.35
CA ARG A 32 7.50 -11.62 -0.89
C ARG A 32 6.40 -11.70 -1.95
N GLY A 33 5.29 -10.99 -1.76
CA GLY A 33 4.20 -10.95 -2.73
C GLY A 33 4.62 -10.39 -4.10
N ILE A 34 5.47 -9.36 -4.09
CA ILE A 34 6.04 -8.74 -5.29
C ILE A 34 7.03 -9.71 -5.96
N ALA A 35 7.91 -10.32 -5.17
CA ALA A 35 8.91 -11.25 -5.66
C ALA A 35 8.27 -12.47 -6.37
N LEU A 36 7.18 -13.00 -5.81
CA LEU A 36 6.38 -14.07 -6.41
C LEU A 36 5.60 -13.58 -7.64
N GLY A 37 4.98 -12.40 -7.54
CA GLY A 37 4.16 -11.81 -8.61
C GLY A 37 4.95 -11.47 -9.87
N ARG A 38 6.23 -11.11 -9.75
CA ARG A 38 7.12 -10.75 -10.86
C ARG A 38 7.19 -11.82 -11.97
N ARG A 39 7.08 -13.11 -11.63
CA ARG A 39 7.06 -14.20 -12.62
C ARG A 39 5.76 -14.21 -13.45
N ASN A 40 4.68 -13.63 -12.94
CA ASN A 40 3.36 -13.62 -13.55
C ASN A 40 3.02 -12.27 -14.23
N TRP A 41 3.84 -11.23 -14.04
CA TRP A 41 3.61 -9.90 -14.61
C TRP A 41 4.21 -9.79 -16.01
N THR A 42 3.55 -10.41 -16.99
CA THR A 42 3.96 -10.38 -18.41
C THR A 42 3.98 -8.98 -19.03
N PHE A 43 3.30 -8.01 -18.41
CA PHE A 43 3.27 -6.60 -18.84
C PHE A 43 4.45 -5.76 -18.30
N VAL A 44 5.24 -6.29 -17.36
CA VAL A 44 6.40 -5.60 -16.75
C VAL A 44 7.69 -6.05 -17.44
N GLY A 45 7.76 -5.82 -18.76
CA GLY A 45 8.94 -6.12 -19.59
C GLY A 45 9.76 -4.89 -19.99
N SER A 46 9.30 -3.69 -19.61
CA SER A 46 9.96 -2.41 -19.93
C SER A 46 9.97 -1.50 -18.71
N LEU A 47 10.86 -0.50 -18.70
CA LEU A 47 10.94 0.50 -17.62
C LEU A 47 9.58 1.18 -17.39
N ARG A 48 8.90 1.59 -18.47
CA ARG A 48 7.56 2.19 -18.40
C ARG A 48 6.52 1.23 -17.82
N GLY A 49 6.64 -0.07 -18.09
CA GLY A 49 5.80 -1.10 -17.50
C GLY A 49 6.06 -1.26 -16.00
N ALA A 50 7.32 -1.18 -15.58
CA ALA A 50 7.72 -1.20 -14.18
C ALA A 50 7.20 0.03 -13.42
N ASP A 51 7.29 1.23 -14.00
CA ASP A 51 6.78 2.46 -13.39
C ASP A 51 5.27 2.37 -13.14
N ARG A 52 4.50 1.89 -14.13
CA ARG A 52 3.05 1.68 -13.99
C ARG A 52 2.72 0.64 -12.93
N ALA A 53 3.49 -0.45 -12.87
CA ALA A 53 3.31 -1.48 -11.85
C ALA A 53 3.62 -0.92 -10.45
N ALA A 54 4.64 -0.07 -10.31
CA ALA A 54 4.99 0.58 -9.05
C ALA A 54 3.86 1.51 -8.57
N ILE A 55 3.25 2.29 -9.47
CA ILE A 55 2.09 3.15 -9.15
C ILE A 55 0.92 2.29 -8.66
N MET A 56 0.54 1.26 -9.42
CA MET A 56 -0.57 0.37 -9.05
C MET A 56 -0.32 -0.32 -7.70
N LEU A 57 0.88 -0.85 -7.49
CA LEU A 57 1.26 -1.50 -6.25
C LEU A 57 1.26 -0.54 -5.07
N THR A 58 1.67 0.71 -5.28
CA THR A 58 1.61 1.77 -4.26
C THR A 58 0.16 2.00 -3.86
N MET A 59 -0.75 2.19 -4.82
CA MET A 59 -2.18 2.40 -4.54
C MET A 59 -2.81 1.21 -3.80
N ILE A 60 -2.53 -0.03 -4.25
CA ILE A 60 -3.03 -1.25 -3.61
C ILE A 60 -2.50 -1.40 -2.19
N THR A 61 -1.20 -1.14 -1.99
CA THR A 61 -0.56 -1.23 -0.67
C THR A 61 -1.15 -0.18 0.27
N THR A 62 -1.34 1.06 -0.19
CA THR A 62 -1.99 2.12 0.60
C THR A 62 -3.40 1.72 1.01
N CYS A 63 -4.20 1.10 0.13
CA CYS A 63 -5.53 0.59 0.51
C CYS A 63 -5.44 -0.47 1.62
N ARG A 64 -4.53 -1.44 1.47
CA ARG A 64 -4.33 -2.49 2.49
C ARG A 64 -3.89 -1.94 3.84
N LEU A 65 -3.02 -0.92 3.85
CA LEU A 65 -2.55 -0.26 5.08
C LEU A 65 -3.66 0.53 5.78
N ASN A 66 -4.76 0.86 5.08
CA ASN A 66 -5.92 1.56 5.64
C ASN A 66 -7.13 0.63 5.89
N ASP A 67 -6.94 -0.68 5.79
CA ASP A 67 -7.99 -1.70 5.89
C ASP A 67 -9.14 -1.44 4.90
N VAL A 68 -8.79 -1.11 3.66
CA VAL A 68 -9.73 -0.88 2.55
C VAL A 68 -9.53 -1.95 1.49
N ASP A 69 -10.62 -2.53 1.00
CA ASP A 69 -10.58 -3.46 -0.13
C ASP A 69 -10.08 -2.71 -1.39
N PRO A 70 -8.88 -3.03 -1.92
CA PRO A 70 -8.31 -2.28 -3.04
C PRO A 70 -9.16 -2.36 -4.31
N LYS A 71 -9.88 -3.48 -4.51
CA LYS A 71 -10.73 -3.66 -5.69
C LYS A 71 -11.94 -2.75 -5.64
N ALA A 72 -12.67 -2.74 -4.51
CA ALA A 72 -13.83 -1.87 -4.32
C ALA A 72 -13.45 -0.39 -4.41
N TRP A 73 -12.34 -0.01 -3.77
CA TRP A 73 -11.84 1.37 -3.83
C TRP A 73 -11.46 1.78 -5.25
N LEU A 74 -10.65 0.98 -5.95
CA LEU A 74 -10.20 1.32 -7.30
C LEU A 74 -11.38 1.41 -8.29
N ALA A 75 -12.37 0.53 -8.16
CA ALA A 75 -13.56 0.57 -9.01
C ALA A 75 -14.38 1.86 -8.81
N ASP A 76 -14.60 2.27 -7.55
CA ASP A 76 -15.34 3.49 -7.21
C ASP A 76 -14.57 4.76 -7.63
N VAL A 77 -13.26 4.79 -7.35
CA VAL A 77 -12.39 5.92 -7.72
C VAL A 77 -12.35 6.08 -9.24
N LEU A 78 -12.08 5.01 -10.01
CA LEU A 78 -12.04 5.11 -11.47
C LEU A 78 -13.39 5.51 -12.09
N ALA A 79 -14.51 5.13 -11.47
CA ALA A 79 -15.83 5.53 -11.93
C ALA A 79 -16.14 7.02 -11.69
N ARG A 80 -15.53 7.65 -10.68
CA ARG A 80 -15.87 9.01 -10.22
C ARG A 80 -14.79 10.06 -10.50
N ILE A 81 -13.56 9.64 -10.78
CA ILE A 81 -12.41 10.54 -10.87
C ILE A 81 -12.53 11.57 -12.00
N ALA A 82 -13.23 11.24 -13.08
CA ALA A 82 -13.46 12.15 -14.20
C ALA A 82 -14.47 13.26 -13.87
N ASP A 83 -15.41 12.99 -12.96
CA ASP A 83 -16.52 13.89 -12.64
C ASP A 83 -16.26 14.74 -11.38
N ILE A 84 -15.23 14.41 -10.60
CA ILE A 84 -14.91 15.13 -9.37
C ILE A 84 -14.01 16.34 -9.66
N PRO A 85 -14.31 17.54 -9.13
CA PRO A 85 -13.40 18.66 -9.24
C PRO A 85 -12.12 18.39 -8.45
N ALA A 86 -10.98 18.89 -8.95
CA ALA A 86 -9.67 18.67 -8.34
C ALA A 86 -9.60 19.07 -6.85
N SER A 87 -10.38 20.06 -6.43
CA SER A 87 -10.48 20.48 -5.02
C SER A 87 -11.00 19.37 -4.08
N ARG A 88 -11.82 18.45 -4.59
CA ARG A 88 -12.42 17.35 -3.84
C ARG A 88 -11.72 16.00 -4.06
N LEU A 89 -10.60 15.98 -4.78
CA LEU A 89 -9.87 14.74 -5.06
C LEU A 89 -9.43 14.01 -3.78
N HIS A 90 -9.17 14.75 -2.70
CA HIS A 90 -8.80 14.20 -1.40
C HIS A 90 -9.88 13.26 -0.80
N GLU A 91 -11.15 13.45 -1.15
CA GLU A 91 -12.26 12.57 -0.72
C GLU A 91 -12.13 11.15 -1.28
N LEU A 92 -11.38 10.98 -2.37
CA LEU A 92 -11.11 9.68 -2.98
C LEU A 92 -9.95 8.93 -2.31
N LEU A 93 -9.23 9.54 -1.36
CA LEU A 93 -8.15 8.86 -0.64
C LEU A 93 -8.73 7.70 0.18
N PRO A 94 -8.01 6.56 0.32
CA PRO A 94 -8.58 5.35 0.93
C PRO A 94 -9.22 5.57 2.30
N TRP A 95 -8.61 6.39 3.16
CA TRP A 95 -9.14 6.68 4.51
C TRP A 95 -10.39 7.57 4.49
N GLU A 96 -10.43 8.62 3.67
CA GLU A 96 -11.61 9.47 3.51
C GLU A 96 -12.77 8.71 2.85
N TRP A 97 -12.45 7.94 1.80
CA TRP A 97 -13.41 7.11 1.09
C TRP A 97 -14.10 6.10 2.02
N LYS A 98 -13.33 5.50 2.93
CA LYS A 98 -13.85 4.58 3.96
C LYS A 98 -14.81 5.29 4.91
N LEU A 99 -14.44 6.47 5.42
CA LEU A 99 -15.26 7.25 6.34
C LEU A 99 -16.58 7.68 5.69
N LEU A 100 -16.53 8.20 4.46
CA LEU A 100 -17.72 8.63 3.72
C LEU A 100 -18.71 7.48 3.48
N ARG A 101 -18.20 6.29 3.15
CA ARG A 101 -19.05 5.10 2.98
C ARG A 101 -19.62 4.55 4.28
N GLN A 102 -18.93 4.74 5.40
CA GLN A 102 -19.46 4.38 6.72
C GLN A 102 -20.55 5.35 7.17
N ALA A 103 -20.37 6.65 6.94
CA ALA A 103 -21.36 7.68 7.25
C ALA A 103 -22.65 7.55 6.42
N GLY A 104 -22.57 6.99 5.20
CA GLY A 104 -23.72 6.78 4.31
C GLY A 104 -24.51 5.49 4.56
N LYS A 105 -24.10 4.62 5.50
CA LYS A 105 -24.90 3.44 5.88
C LYS A 105 -25.97 3.85 6.89
N PRO A 106 -27.28 3.74 6.60
CA PRO A 106 -28.32 3.95 7.61
C PRO A 106 -28.19 2.92 8.73
N ASP A 107 -28.57 3.35 9.94
CA ASP A 107 -28.32 2.75 11.26
C ASP A 107 -29.20 1.49 11.52
N ASP A 108 -29.30 0.57 10.55
CA ASP A 108 -30.27 -0.54 10.56
C ASP A 108 -29.70 -1.86 11.16
N GLN A 109 -28.69 -1.76 12.03
CA GLN A 109 -28.05 -2.92 12.68
C GLN A 109 -27.93 -2.79 14.21
N LYS A 110 -28.91 -2.13 14.84
CA LYS A 110 -29.14 -2.20 16.30
C LYS A 110 -30.57 -2.64 16.61
N ALA A 111 -30.94 -3.82 16.16
CA ALA A 111 -32.06 -4.57 16.71
C ALA A 111 -31.77 -6.06 16.50
N ASP A 112 -31.19 -6.68 17.53
CA ASP A 112 -31.43 -8.06 17.99
C ASP A 112 -30.64 -8.30 19.29
#